data_AF-A0A3D5Q9B0-F1
#
_entry.id   AF-A0A3D5Q9B0-F1
#
_cell.length_a   1.000
_cell.length_b   1.000
_cell.length_c   1.000
_cell.angle_alpha   90.00
_cell.angle_beta   90.00
_cell.angle_gamma   90.00
#
_symmetry.space_group_name_H-M   'P 1'
#
loop_
_entity.id
_entity.type
_entity.pdbx_description
1 polymer ?
#
loop_
_entity_poly.entity_id
_entity_poly.type
_entity_poly.pdbx_seq_one_letter_code
_entity_poly.pdbx_strand_id
1 'polypeptide(L)'
;NLTMNVATGGTIARRLIKEKRPDVILAVACERDLLSGVLDTYPLPVLGVFNSRPNGPCINTVVDVDLIEDIIKLLNISPADMRGT
;
A
#
# COMPACT_ATOMS: atom_id res chain seq x y z
N ASN A 1 -13.92 8.48 9.74
CA ASN A 1 -13.85 9.09 8.40
C ASN A 1 -12.48 8.75 7.83
N LEU A 2 -12.41 7.92 6.78
CA LEU A 2 -11.15 7.44 6.19
C LEU A 2 -10.66 8.44 5.14
N THR A 3 -9.47 9.02 5.31
CA THR A 3 -8.89 9.95 4.32
C THR A 3 -7.83 9.23 3.50
N MET A 4 -8.08 9.04 2.20
CA MET A 4 -7.18 8.35 1.30
C MET A 4 -6.50 9.32 0.32
N ASN A 5 -5.22 9.09 0.04
CA ASN A 5 -4.46 9.81 -0.98
C ASN A 5 -3.77 8.78 -1.90
N VAL A 6 -3.76 9.02 -3.20
CA VAL A 6 -3.16 8.10 -4.20
C VAL A 6 -1.89 8.72 -4.78
N ALA A 7 -0.83 7.92 -4.91
CA ALA A 7 0.43 8.31 -5.52
C ALA A 7 0.81 7.34 -6.64
N THR A 8 1.18 7.86 -7.82
CA THR A 8 1.57 7.05 -8.99
C THR A 8 3.08 6.73 -9.04
N GLY A 9 3.82 6.97 -7.95
CA GLY A 9 5.23 6.65 -7.85
C GLY A 9 5.88 7.11 -6.55
N GLY A 10 7.08 6.59 -6.26
CA GLY A 10 7.78 6.78 -4.98
C GLY A 10 8.06 8.24 -4.62
N THR A 11 8.35 9.11 -5.60
CA THR A 11 8.62 10.53 -5.34
C THR A 11 7.37 11.26 -4.84
N ILE A 12 6.21 11.03 -5.46
CA ILE A 12 4.94 11.62 -5.01
C ILE A 12 4.53 11.00 -3.67
N ALA A 13 4.72 9.69 -3.51
CA ALA A 13 4.42 8.99 -2.26
C ALA A 13 5.21 9.57 -1.07
N ARG A 14 6.53 9.73 -1.20
CA ARG A 14 7.37 10.32 -0.13
C ARG A 14 6.95 11.73 0.25
N ARG A 15 6.51 12.54 -0.72
CA ARG A 15 5.98 13.89 -0.45
C ARG A 15 4.67 13.81 0.34
N LEU A 16 3.71 13.01 -0.12
CA LEU A 16 2.42 12.84 0.54
C LEU A 16 2.56 12.26 1.96
N ILE A 17 3.48 11.32 2.16
CA ILE A 17 3.76 10.75 3.48
C ILE A 17 4.23 11.84 4.46
N LYS A 18 5.12 12.73 4.04
CA LYS A 18 5.60 13.85 4.87
C LYS A 18 4.51 14.88 5.16
N GLU A 19 3.70 15.22 4.16
CA GLU A 19 2.66 16.25 4.25
C GLU A 19 1.42 15.78 5.02
N LYS A 20 0.98 14.53 4.77
CA LYS A 20 -0.27 13.98 5.30
C LYS A 20 -0.08 13.13 6.54
N ARG A 21 1.12 12.60 6.78
CA ARG A 21 1.45 11.72 7.91
C ARG A 21 0.40 10.62 8.11
N PRO A 22 0.21 9.72 7.12
CA PRO A 22 -0.81 8.69 7.20
C PRO A 22 -0.49 7.68 8.30
N ASP A 23 -1.54 7.08 8.87
CA ASP A 23 -1.41 6.02 9.88
C ASP A 23 -0.90 4.69 9.29
N VAL A 24 -1.18 4.46 8.00
CA VAL A 24 -0.80 3.25 7.25
C VAL A 24 -0.60 3.56 5.77
N ILE A 25 0.32 2.83 5.13
CA ILE A 25 0.57 2.91 3.69
C ILE A 25 0.17 1.58 3.04
N LEU A 26 -0.69 1.63 2.02
CA LEU A 26 -0.95 0.50 1.13
C LEU A 26 -0.08 0.66 -0.13
N ALA A 27 0.96 -0.16 -0.26
CA ALA A 27 1.93 -0.07 -1.35
C ALA A 27 1.75 -1.23 -2.34
N VAL A 28 1.56 -0.89 -3.62
CA VAL A 28 1.48 -1.85 -4.72
C VAL A 28 2.74 -1.76 -5.56
N ALA A 29 3.56 -2.80 -5.56
CA ALA A 29 4.82 -2.78 -6.30
C ALA A 29 5.35 -4.20 -6.52
N CYS A 30 6.45 -4.29 -7.28
CA CYS A 30 7.20 -5.54 -7.34
C CYS A 30 8.04 -5.72 -6.07
N GLU A 31 8.60 -6.91 -5.84
CA GLU A 31 9.30 -7.26 -4.61
C GLU A 31 10.47 -6.31 -4.30
N ARG A 32 11.26 -5.99 -5.33
CA ARG A 32 12.42 -5.10 -5.19
C ARG A 32 12.01 -3.69 -4.76
N ASP A 33 11.02 -3.12 -5.45
CA ASP A 33 10.60 -1.75 -5.20
C ASP A 33 9.83 -1.66 -3.87
N LEU A 34 9.04 -2.69 -3.54
CA LEU A 34 8.34 -2.79 -2.26
C LEU A 34 9.32 -2.85 -1.09
N LEU A 35 10.37 -3.69 -1.17
CA LEU A 35 11.42 -3.76 -0.13
C LEU A 35 12.08 -2.39 0.07
N SER A 36 12.42 -1.69 -1.01
CA SER A 36 12.99 -0.34 -0.92
C SER A 36 12.01 0.66 -0.30
N GLY A 37 10.73 0.58 -0.65
CA GLY A 37 9.69 1.46 -0.14
C GLY A 37 9.39 1.26 1.35
N VAL A 38 9.43 0.02 1.84
CA VAL A 38 9.26 -0.28 3.27
C VAL A 38 10.39 0.33 4.09
N LEU A 39 11.64 0.21 3.62
CA LEU A 39 12.80 0.81 4.30
C LEU A 39 12.73 2.35 4.30
N ASP A 40 12.31 2.96 3.18
CA ASP A 40 12.17 4.41 3.01
C ASP A 40 11.11 5.03 3.94
N THR A 41 10.16 4.24 4.42
CA THR A 41 8.95 4.73 5.12
C THR A 41 8.92 4.39 6.60
N TYR A 42 9.97 3.74 7.12
CA TYR A 42 10.11 3.49 8.55
C TYR A 42 10.00 4.79 9.36
N PRO A 43 9.19 4.84 10.43
CA PRO A 43 8.54 3.73 11.14
C PRO A 43 7.08 3.45 10.75
N LEU A 44 6.56 4.02 9.65
CA LEU A 44 5.15 3.86 9.28
C LEU A 44 4.85 2.42 8.83
N PRO A 45 3.70 1.84 9.24
CA PRO A 45 3.32 0.51 8.82
C PRO A 45 2.96 0.51 7.34
N VAL A 46 3.48 -0.49 6.61
CA VAL A 46 3.25 -0.67 5.18
C VAL A 46 2.58 -2.02 4.95
N LEU A 47 1.40 -1.99 4.34
CA LEU A 47 0.74 -3.17 3.76
C LEU A 47 1.16 -3.27 2.30
N GLY A 48 1.88 -4.33 1.97
CA GLY A 48 2.43 -4.54 0.65
C GLY A 48 1.61 -5.51 -0.19
N VAL A 49 1.26 -5.12 -1.42
CA VAL A 49 0.63 -5.99 -2.41
C VAL A 49 1.58 -6.14 -3.60
N PHE A 50 1.95 -7.38 -3.90
CA PHE A 50 2.81 -7.66 -5.04
C PHE A 50 2.02 -7.57 -6.34
N ASN A 51 2.56 -6.85 -7.32
CA ASN A 51 2.02 -6.89 -8.68
C ASN A 51 2.62 -8.06 -9.47
N SER A 52 1.82 -8.61 -10.38
CA SER A 52 2.29 -9.60 -11.34
C SER A 52 2.98 -8.93 -12.53
N ARG A 53 4.06 -9.55 -13.02
CA ARG A 53 4.90 -9.05 -14.10
C ARG A 53 4.90 -10.01 -15.31
N PRO A 54 3.79 -10.10 -16.06
CA PRO A 54 3.67 -11.08 -17.15
C PRO A 54 4.65 -10.83 -18.30
N ASN A 55 5.10 -9.59 -18.50
CA ASN A 55 5.93 -9.17 -19.65
C ASN A 55 7.32 -8.66 -19.26
N GLY A 56 7.83 -9.05 -18.08
CA GLY A 56 9.13 -8.61 -17.59
C GLY A 56 9.06 -7.42 -16.63
N PRO A 57 10.21 -6.86 -16.22
CA PRO A 57 10.30 -5.91 -15.12
C PRO A 57 9.58 -4.60 -15.45
N CYS A 58 8.49 -4.35 -14.72
CA CYS A 58 7.70 -3.11 -14.79
C CYS A 58 7.09 -2.81 -16.17
N ILE A 59 6.83 -3.84 -16.98
CA ILE A 59 6.08 -3.74 -18.25
C ILE A 59 4.76 -4.47 -18.10
N ASN A 60 3.64 -3.78 -18.38
CA ASN A 60 2.28 -4.33 -18.34
C ASN A 60 2.01 -5.11 -17.05
N THR A 61 2.34 -4.51 -15.90
CA THR A 61 2.09 -5.15 -14.62
C THR A 61 0.61 -5.13 -14.29
N VAL A 62 0.12 -6.21 -13.72
CA VAL A 62 -1.27 -6.33 -13.28
C VAL A 62 -1.32 -6.53 -11.78
N VAL A 63 -2.37 -6.04 -11.15
CA VAL A 63 -2.63 -6.22 -9.72
C VAL A 63 -4.06 -6.69 -9.54
N ASP A 64 -4.26 -7.53 -8.55
CA ASP A 64 -5.58 -7.96 -8.11
C ASP A 64 -6.28 -6.80 -7.39
N VAL A 65 -7.32 -6.26 -8.03
CA VAL A 65 -8.09 -5.12 -7.49
C VAL A 65 -9.03 -5.59 -6.39
N ASP A 66 -9.56 -6.81 -6.48
CA ASP A 66 -10.46 -7.37 -5.46
C ASP A 66 -9.71 -7.51 -4.13
N LEU A 67 -8.45 -7.96 -4.18
CA LEU A 67 -7.56 -8.00 -3.02
C LEU A 67 -7.35 -6.61 -2.41
N ILE A 68 -7.14 -5.58 -3.22
CA ILE A 68 -6.96 -4.20 -2.75
C ILE A 68 -8.23 -3.70 -2.06
N GLU A 69 -9.40 -3.95 -2.66
CA GLU A 69 -10.68 -3.57 -2.07
C GLU A 69 -10.91 -4.25 -0.72
N ASP A 70 -10.59 -5.54 -0.61
CA ASP A 70 -10.75 -6.28 0.64
C ASP A 70 -9.82 -5.76 1.73
N ILE A 71 -8.58 -5.39 1.39
CA ILE A 71 -7.67 -4.73 2.33
C ILE A 71 -8.23 -3.39 2.80
N ILE A 72 -8.77 -2.56 1.89
CA ILE A 72 -9.37 -1.28 2.25
C ILE A 72 -10.59 -1.47 3.16
N LYS A 73 -11.43 -2.48 2.89
CA LYS A 73 -12.56 -2.84 3.75
C LYS A 73 -12.07 -3.24 5.15
N LEU A 74 -11.01 -4.04 5.25
CA LEU A 74 -10.41 -4.44 6.52
C LEU A 74 -9.86 -3.25 7.32
N LEU A 75 -9.26 -2.27 6.64
CA LEU A 75 -8.76 -1.04 7.30
C LEU A 75 -9.89 -0.15 7.83
N ASN A 76 -11.11 -0.30 7.30
CA ASN A 76 -12.28 0.43 7.77
C ASN A 76 -12.98 -0.26 8.96
N ILE A 77 -12.43 -1.39 9.42
CA ILE A 77 -12.88 -2.14 10.61
C ILE A 77 -11.97 -1.78 11.78
N SER A 78 -12.55 -1.50 12.94
CA SER A 78 -11.75 -1.14 14.11
C SER A 78 -11.03 -2.38 14.66
N PRO A 79 -9.82 -2.27 15.25
CA PRO A 79 -9.16 -3.38 15.94
C PRO A 79 -10.01 -4.03 17.06
N ALA A 80 -11.07 -3.34 17.52
CA ALA A 80 -12.06 -3.86 18.45
C ALA A 80 -12.96 -4.96 17.85
N ASP A 81 -13.23 -4.91 16.54
CA ASP A 81 -14.15 -5.83 15.85
C ASP A 81 -13.48 -7.14 15.46
N MET A 82 -12.14 -7.20 15.42
CA MET A 82 -11.36 -8.41 15.12
C MET A 82 -11.20 -9.37 16.31
N ARG A 83 -11.52 -8.96 17.54
CA ARG A 83 -11.38 -9.80 18.75
C ARG A 83 -12.60 -10.69 19.05
N GLY A 84 -13.36 -11.05 18.02
CA GLY A 84 -14.64 -11.74 18.17
C GLY A 84 -14.86 -12.85 17.13
N THR A 85 -13.94 -13.80 17.02
CA THR A 85 -14.19 -15.17 16.52
C THR A 85 -13.16 -16.12 17.08
#